data_AF-A0A963EC55-F1
#
_entry.id   AF-A0A963EC55-F1
#
_cell.length_a   1.000
_cell.length_b   1.000
_cell.length_c   1.000
_cell.angle_alpha   90.00
_cell.angle_beta   90.00
_cell.angle_gamma   90.00
#
_symmetry.space_group_name_H-M   'P 1'
#
loop_
_entity.id
_entity.type
_entity.pdbx_description
1 polymer ?
#
loop_
_entity_poly.entity_id
_entity_poly.type
_entity_poly.pdbx_seq_one_letter_code
_entity_poly.pdbx_strand_id
1 'polypeptide(L)'
;MPDAAGITADNLALVVNDEDPFSIRTAQRYQSVRRIPSENVIHIRFKPVASTMDSAVFQMVKQEVDRVTPAHIQAYLLTWTLPYRVGCMSITSAFAFGYDTA
;
A
#
# COMPACT_ATOMS: atom_id res chain seq x y z
N MET A 1 -26.75 -15.78 -6.28
CA MET A 1 -26.16 -14.42 -6.18
C MET A 1 -24.71 -14.64 -5.78
N PRO A 2 -23.70 -14.04 -6.43
CA PRO A 2 -22.35 -14.14 -5.89
C PRO A 2 -22.32 -13.33 -4.60
N ASP A 3 -21.70 -13.88 -3.56
CA ASP A 3 -21.61 -13.31 -2.22
C ASP A 3 -21.15 -11.85 -2.28
N ALA A 4 -21.81 -10.96 -1.54
CA ALA A 4 -21.25 -9.65 -1.24
C ALA A 4 -20.06 -9.83 -0.27
N ALA A 5 -18.95 -10.37 -0.78
CA ALA A 5 -17.77 -10.64 0.00
C ALA A 5 -17.10 -9.30 0.34
N GLY A 6 -17.26 -8.85 1.57
CA GLY A 6 -16.55 -7.68 2.08
C GLY A 6 -15.03 -7.86 2.07
N ILE A 7 -14.31 -6.81 2.45
CA ILE A 7 -12.86 -6.90 2.62
C ILE A 7 -12.54 -7.80 3.82
N THR A 8 -11.86 -8.92 3.56
CA THR A 8 -11.37 -9.91 4.53
C THR A 8 -9.85 -9.91 4.58
N ALA A 9 -9.25 -10.72 5.46
CA ALA A 9 -7.80 -10.89 5.49
C ALA A 9 -7.25 -11.48 4.18
N ASP A 10 -8.02 -12.34 3.53
CA ASP A 10 -7.61 -13.06 2.32
C ASP A 10 -7.54 -12.16 1.09
N ASN A 11 -8.34 -11.09 1.03
CA ASN A 11 -8.38 -10.15 -0.10
C ASN A 11 -7.79 -8.76 0.23
N LEU A 12 -7.12 -8.62 1.37
CA LEU A 12 -6.44 -7.39 1.79
C LEU A 12 -4.92 -7.53 1.62
N ALA A 13 -4.32 -6.65 0.82
CA ALA A 13 -2.87 -6.54 0.70
C ALA A 13 -2.30 -5.53 1.70
N LEU A 14 -1.25 -5.93 2.42
CA LEU A 14 -0.53 -5.09 3.37
C LEU A 14 0.73 -4.55 2.71
N VAL A 15 0.80 -3.24 2.48
CA VAL A 15 1.96 -2.61 1.83
C VAL A 15 2.90 -2.04 2.89
N VAL A 16 4.15 -2.48 2.87
CA VAL A 16 5.18 -2.20 3.87
C VAL A 16 6.35 -1.49 3.23
N ASN A 17 6.73 -0.33 3.78
CA ASN A 17 7.96 0.33 3.41
C ASN A 17 9.10 -0.17 4.31
N ASP A 18 10.04 -0.93 3.75
CA ASP A 18 11.17 -1.50 4.50
C ASP A 18 12.18 -0.44 4.97
N GLU A 19 12.11 0.78 4.43
CA GLU A 19 12.93 1.93 4.87
C GLU A 19 12.25 2.75 5.98
N ASP A 20 11.04 2.35 6.43
CA ASP A 20 10.32 2.97 7.53
C ASP A 20 10.14 1.98 8.69
N PRO A 21 10.93 2.10 9.79
CA PRO A 21 10.76 1.25 10.97
C PRO A 21 9.36 1.31 11.59
N PHE A 22 8.63 2.42 11.41
CA PHE A 22 7.24 2.52 11.87
C PHE A 22 6.30 1.71 11.00
N SER A 23 6.48 1.76 9.67
CA SER A 23 5.75 0.93 8.70
C SER A 23 5.93 -0.55 9.00
N ILE A 24 7.17 -1.01 9.21
CA ILE A 24 7.46 -2.41 9.55
C ILE A 24 6.72 -2.85 10.83
N ARG A 25 6.81 -2.06 11.90
CA ARG A 25 6.15 -2.41 13.18
C ARG A 25 4.62 -2.42 13.04
N THR A 26 4.07 -1.46 12.30
CA THR A 26 2.63 -1.38 12.05
C THR A 26 2.16 -2.57 11.24
N ALA A 27 2.90 -2.94 10.19
CA ALA A 27 2.61 -4.09 9.36
C ALA A 27 2.62 -5.40 10.16
N GLN A 28 3.67 -5.66 10.93
CA GLN A 28 3.78 -6.86 11.77
C GLN A 28 2.60 -6.98 12.75
N ARG A 29 2.22 -5.87 13.40
CA ARG A 29 1.09 -5.84 14.32
C ARG A 29 -0.23 -6.14 13.61
N TYR A 30 -0.49 -5.50 12.47
CA TYR A 30 -1.72 -5.69 11.71
C TYR A 30 -1.82 -7.09 11.13
N GLN A 31 -0.74 -7.60 10.53
CA GLN A 31 -0.67 -8.95 9.98
C GLN A 31 -0.99 -9.99 11.06
N SER A 32 -0.39 -9.86 12.25
CA SER A 32 -0.63 -10.78 13.37
C SER A 32 -2.08 -10.73 13.88
N VAL A 33 -2.63 -9.53 14.10
CA VAL A 33 -3.99 -9.37 14.67
C VAL A 33 -5.07 -9.77 13.67
N ARG A 34 -4.89 -9.46 12.38
CA ARG A 34 -5.87 -9.72 11.32
C ARG A 34 -5.65 -11.04 10.60
N ARG A 35 -4.55 -11.75 10.89
CA ARG A 35 -4.15 -13.00 10.22
C ARG A 35 -4.06 -12.83 8.70
N ILE A 36 -3.47 -11.72 8.26
CA ILE A 36 -3.25 -11.46 6.83
C ILE A 36 -2.24 -12.50 6.31
N PRO A 37 -2.57 -13.26 5.25
CA PRO A 37 -1.66 -14.23 4.65
C PRO A 37 -0.33 -13.60 4.25
N SER A 38 0.77 -14.35 4.37
CA SER A 38 2.10 -13.83 4.03
C SER A 38 2.23 -13.45 2.56
N GLU A 39 1.52 -14.15 1.67
CA GLU A 39 1.47 -13.84 0.23
C GLU A 39 0.80 -12.49 -0.07
N ASN A 40 0.03 -11.95 0.87
CA ASN A 40 -0.64 -10.66 0.75
C ASN A 40 0.22 -9.51 1.31
N VAL A 41 1.43 -9.78 1.80
CA VAL A 41 2.33 -8.74 2.31
C VAL A 41 3.28 -8.31 1.19
N ILE A 42 3.18 -7.04 0.81
CA ILE A 42 3.94 -6.42 -0.26
C ILE A 42 5.00 -5.51 0.35
N HIS A 43 6.27 -5.81 0.09
CA HIS A 43 7.39 -5.00 0.53
C HIS A 43 7.85 -4.06 -0.59
N ILE A 44 7.99 -2.78 -0.24
CA ILE A 44 8.52 -1.71 -1.10
C ILE A 44 9.60 -0.93 -0.35
N ARG A 45 10.39 -0.16 -1.09
CA ARG A 45 11.49 0.62 -0.52
C ARG A 45 11.50 2.03 -1.07
N PHE A 46 11.28 3.01 -0.19
CA PHE A 46 11.51 4.41 -0.49
C PHE A 46 11.84 5.19 0.79
N LYS A 47 12.61 6.28 0.68
CA LYS A 47 12.97 7.10 1.84
C LYS A 47 11.77 7.95 2.32
N PRO A 48 11.25 7.77 3.54
CA PRO A 48 10.09 8.49 4.05
C PRO A 48 10.46 9.88 4.63
N VAL A 49 11.22 10.68 3.88
CA VAL A 49 11.87 11.90 4.40
C VAL A 49 11.01 13.17 4.27
N ALA A 50 9.99 13.14 3.42
CA ALA A 50 9.13 14.29 3.13
C ALA A 50 7.65 13.94 3.26
N SER A 51 6.82 14.96 3.43
CA SER A 51 5.36 14.81 3.42
C SER A 51 4.79 14.50 2.04
N THR A 52 5.51 14.90 0.99
CA THR A 52 5.11 14.76 -0.41
C THR A 52 6.11 13.90 -1.16
N MET A 53 5.61 12.84 -1.78
CA MET A 53 6.34 12.00 -2.72
C MET A 53 6.38 12.67 -4.08
N ASP A 54 7.52 12.59 -4.76
CA ASP A 54 7.61 12.92 -6.17
C ASP A 54 6.77 11.97 -7.02
N SER A 55 6.12 12.49 -8.06
CA SER A 55 5.23 11.71 -8.93
C SER A 55 5.93 10.55 -9.65
N ALA A 56 7.17 10.73 -10.08
CA ALA A 56 7.94 9.68 -10.74
C ALA A 56 8.32 8.57 -9.76
N VAL A 57 8.67 8.95 -8.52
CA VAL A 57 8.91 7.98 -7.44
C VAL A 57 7.63 7.20 -7.14
N PHE A 58 6.49 7.89 -7.05
CA PHE A 58 5.20 7.23 -6.85
C PHE A 58 4.87 6.25 -7.98
N GLN A 59 5.09 6.62 -9.24
CA GLN A 59 4.84 5.74 -10.38
C GLN A 59 5.68 4.46 -10.30
N MET A 60 6.97 4.56 -9.95
CA MET A 60 7.82 3.39 -9.75
C MET A 60 7.29 2.49 -8.62
N VAL A 61 6.93 3.08 -7.47
CA VAL A 61 6.36 2.34 -6.34
C VAL A 61 5.04 1.68 -6.71
N LYS A 62 4.13 2.40 -7.38
CA LYS A 62 2.82 1.89 -7.78
C LYS A 62 2.95 0.73 -8.77
N GLN A 63 3.83 0.85 -9.75
CA GLN A 63 4.12 -0.24 -10.70
C GLN A 63 4.68 -1.48 -10.01
N GLU A 64 5.58 -1.30 -9.03
CA GLU A 64 6.10 -2.42 -8.25
C GLU A 64 4.98 -3.10 -7.46
N VAL A 65 4.16 -2.33 -6.73
CA VAL A 65 3.02 -2.85 -5.97
C VAL A 65 2.05 -3.59 -6.89
N ASP A 66 1.66 -3.00 -8.03
CA ASP A 66 0.70 -3.60 -8.96
C ASP A 66 1.23 -4.91 -9.54
N ARG A 67 2.52 -4.96 -9.89
CA ARG A 67 3.16 -6.14 -10.47
C ARG A 67 3.16 -7.33 -9.50
N VAL A 68 3.31 -7.09 -8.21
CA VAL A 68 3.40 -8.15 -7.19
C VAL A 68 2.07 -8.42 -6.49
N THR A 69 1.03 -7.62 -6.77
CA THR A 69 -0.30 -7.80 -6.18
C THR A 69 -0.95 -9.08 -6.72
N PRO A 70 -1.33 -10.04 -5.85
CA PRO A 70 -2.11 -11.20 -6.28
C PRO A 70 -3.48 -10.82 -6.84
N ALA A 71 -3.98 -11.59 -7.81
CA ALA A 71 -5.23 -11.29 -8.50
C ALA A 71 -6.48 -11.32 -7.58
N HIS A 72 -6.40 -11.95 -6.41
CA HIS A 72 -7.50 -12.03 -5.45
C HIS A 72 -7.60 -10.81 -4.51
N ILE A 73 -6.63 -9.90 -4.55
CA ILE A 73 -6.63 -8.69 -3.71
C ILE A 73 -7.69 -7.71 -4.20
N GLN A 74 -8.43 -7.14 -3.25
CA GLN A 74 -9.49 -6.15 -3.49
C GLN A 74 -9.21 -4.81 -2.79
N ALA A 75 -8.31 -4.78 -1.81
CA ALA A 75 -7.95 -3.56 -1.08
C ALA A 75 -6.48 -3.53 -0.66
N TYR A 76 -5.94 -2.33 -0.50
CA TYR A 76 -4.61 -2.09 0.06
C TYR A 76 -4.70 -1.45 1.44
N LEU A 77 -3.88 -1.92 2.36
CA LEU A 77 -3.57 -1.29 3.65
C LEU A 77 -2.15 -0.75 3.60
N LEU A 78 -2.02 0.57 3.49
CA LEU A 78 -0.73 1.27 3.56
C LEU A 78 -0.33 1.46 5.03
N THR A 79 0.92 1.16 5.38
CA THR A 79 1.35 1.09 6.79
C THR A 79 2.29 2.20 7.25
N TRP A 80 2.70 3.10 6.36
CA TRP A 80 3.56 4.25 6.68
C TRP A 80 2.73 5.53 6.88
N THR A 81 3.34 6.52 7.54
CA THR A 81 2.73 7.84 7.77
C THR A 81 3.29 8.94 6.86
N LEU A 82 4.53 8.78 6.38
CA LEU A 82 5.17 9.67 5.43
C LEU A 82 5.73 8.88 4.24
N PRO A 83 5.61 9.42 3.02
CA PRO A 83 4.80 10.58 2.63
C PRO A 83 3.30 10.23 2.62
N TYR A 84 2.46 11.24 2.87
CA TYR A 84 0.99 11.12 2.79
C TYR A 84 0.40 11.82 1.54
N ARG A 85 1.25 12.41 0.70
CA ARG A 85 0.88 13.05 -0.58
C ARG A 85 1.74 12.55 -1.73
N VAL A 86 1.20 12.65 -2.94
CA VAL A 86 1.92 12.56 -4.22
C VAL A 86 1.59 13.82 -4.99
N GLY A 87 2.55 14.72 -5.16
CA GLY A 87 2.27 16.08 -5.64
C GLY A 87 1.08 16.72 -4.90
N CYS A 88 0.02 17.06 -5.63
CA CYS A 88 -1.20 17.67 -5.07
C CYS A 88 -2.20 16.66 -4.48
N MET A 89 -2.09 15.36 -4.79
CA MET A 89 -3.03 14.32 -4.36
C MET A 89 -2.63 13.70 -3.02
N SER A 90 -3.61 13.18 -2.26
CA SER A 90 -3.30 12.31 -1.12
C SER A 90 -2.73 10.97 -1.62
N ILE A 91 -1.85 10.33 -0.85
CA ILE A 91 -1.27 9.03 -1.21
C ILE A 91 -2.36 7.97 -1.40
N THR A 92 -3.38 7.95 -0.55
CA THR A 92 -4.51 7.01 -0.65
C THR A 92 -5.30 7.23 -1.94
N SER A 93 -5.58 8.50 -2.31
CA SER A 93 -6.26 8.82 -3.57
C SER A 93 -5.40 8.42 -4.77
N ALA A 94 -4.10 8.66 -4.72
CA ALA A 94 -3.18 8.28 -5.80
C ALA A 94 -3.11 6.75 -5.97
N PHE A 95 -3.12 5.97 -4.89
CA PHE A 95 -3.20 4.51 -4.95
C PHE A 95 -4.55 4.01 -5.48
N ALA A 96 -5.66 4.63 -5.05
CA ALA A 96 -7.01 4.18 -5.39
C ALA A 96 -7.43 4.53 -6.82
N PHE A 97 -7.07 5.71 -7.31
CA PHE A 97 -7.53 6.24 -8.60
C PHE A 97 -6.44 6.29 -9.66
N GLY A 98 -5.18 6.03 -9.28
CA GLY A 98 -4.03 6.41 -10.08
C GLY A 98 -3.64 7.87 -9.87
N TYR A 99 -2.46 8.22 -10.35
CA TYR A 99 -1.96 9.59 -10.36
C TYR A 99 -1.75 10.01 -11.82
N ASP A 100 -2.56 10.96 -12.27
CA ASP A 100 -2.46 11.61 -13.58
C ASP A 100 -2.15 13.11 -13.34
N THR A 101 -1.22 13.65 -14.10
CA THR A 101 -0.81 15.07 -14.04
C THR A 101 -1.54 15.94 -15.06
N ALA A 102 -2.73 15.52 -15.53
CA ALA A 102 -3.55 16.27 -16.48
C ALA A 102 -3.77 17.74 -16.08
#